data_AF-A0A7X5IQM8-F1
#
_entry.id   AF-A0A7X5IQM8-F1
#
_cell.length_a   1.000
_cell.length_b   1.000
_cell.length_c   1.000
_cell.angle_alpha   90.00
_cell.angle_beta   90.00
_cell.angle_gamma   90.00
#
_symmetry.space_group_name_H-M   'P 1'
#
loop_
_entity.id
_entity.type
_entity.pdbx_description
1 polymer ?
#
loop_
_entity_poly.entity_id
_entity_poly.type
_entity_poly.pdbx_seq_one_letter_code
_entity_poly.pdbx_strand_id
1 'polypeptide(L)'
;MKDKDTPLGLVRAGKGFYDTMDIMKAAKGSHGLDWPNFCDLPVSAVTSLLSKRGADPLICELIAAELTACYIWRKNKVLFAFDKDLSHALAAQADDIKDTDILPTEILLHPPYPCTFVKISNVISGLSGFWYWIDYEIGTGRIGLRFQFVVHDMKYSFPVIFHLLPGKTIRECYNVTVTEFTKHMPLQIIELFRDYFNTELHYILVALQFVLYLSSGNADVQDVPQPASKVRKKPGQILDKASEVKEKAVGVRIGSAIRKATSPSRSSSQGGTGTTVRPHSRRGHWHHYWTGPRNGDRELILRWTAPTFIHMNEFRNDTVVIHPVKQERHAL
;
A
#
# COMPACT_ATOMS: atom_id res chain seq x y z
N MET A 1 -15.92 7.36 11.62
CA MET A 1 -14.53 7.87 11.54
C MET A 1 -14.49 9.35 11.88
N LYS A 2 -13.52 9.81 12.68
CA LYS A 2 -13.33 11.25 12.97
C LYS A 2 -12.33 11.84 11.99
N ASP A 3 -12.40 13.15 11.76
CA ASP A 3 -11.53 13.86 10.81
C ASP A 3 -10.04 13.68 11.15
N LYS A 4 -9.68 13.74 12.44
CA LYS A 4 -8.33 13.49 12.97
C LYS A 4 -7.76 12.09 12.69
N ASP A 5 -8.63 11.13 12.35
CA ASP A 5 -8.24 9.74 12.08
C ASP A 5 -8.00 9.50 10.57
N THR A 6 -7.99 10.58 9.78
CA THR A 6 -7.88 10.60 8.32
C THR A 6 -6.84 11.63 7.88
N PRO A 7 -6.26 11.49 6.67
CA PRO A 7 -5.32 12.46 6.16
C PRO A 7 -5.99 13.71 5.54
N LEU A 8 -7.27 13.99 5.85
CA LEU A 8 -8.01 15.12 5.28
C LEU A 8 -7.41 16.49 5.64
N GLY A 9 -6.65 16.59 6.74
CA GLY A 9 -5.90 17.81 7.08
C GLY A 9 -4.96 18.22 5.94
N LEU A 10 -4.13 17.27 5.49
CA LEU A 10 -3.21 17.43 4.35
C LEU A 10 -3.96 17.75 3.05
N VAL A 11 -5.07 17.05 2.79
CA VAL A 11 -5.92 17.32 1.61
C VAL A 11 -6.47 18.74 1.62
N ARG A 12 -6.85 19.28 2.77
CA ARG A 12 -7.35 20.66 2.84
C ARG A 12 -6.24 21.69 2.67
N ALA A 13 -5.01 21.39 3.11
CA ALA A 13 -3.85 22.26 2.93
C ALA A 13 -3.52 22.48 1.44
N GLY A 14 -3.75 21.46 0.59
CA GLY A 14 -3.50 21.54 -0.85
C GLY A 14 -4.56 22.27 -1.69
N LYS A 15 -5.69 22.71 -1.11
CA LYS A 15 -6.84 23.23 -1.87
C LYS A 15 -6.53 24.36 -2.84
N GLY A 16 -5.56 25.23 -2.52
CA GLY A 16 -5.14 26.33 -3.39
C GLY A 16 -4.47 25.91 -4.69
N PHE A 17 -4.13 24.63 -4.87
CA PHE A 17 -3.45 24.10 -6.04
C PHE A 17 -4.34 23.27 -6.96
N TYR A 18 -5.48 22.76 -6.48
CA TYR A 18 -6.24 21.72 -7.19
C TYR A 18 -6.82 22.18 -8.53
N ASP A 19 -7.29 23.42 -8.64
CA ASP A 19 -7.77 23.95 -9.92
C ASP A 19 -6.63 24.04 -10.96
N THR A 20 -5.41 24.37 -10.53
CA THR A 20 -4.22 24.37 -11.41
C THR A 20 -3.87 22.94 -11.82
N MET A 21 -3.97 21.98 -10.91
CA MET A 21 -3.72 20.57 -11.21
C MET A 21 -4.76 19.97 -12.16
N ASP A 22 -6.02 20.40 -12.07
CA ASP A 22 -7.07 20.04 -13.05
C ASP A 22 -6.72 20.55 -14.46
N ILE A 23 -6.26 21.81 -14.57
CA ILE A 23 -5.78 22.37 -15.85
C ILE A 23 -4.58 21.56 -16.38
N MET A 24 -3.62 21.22 -15.53
CA MET A 24 -2.45 20.42 -15.92
C MET A 24 -2.85 19.03 -16.41
N LYS A 25 -3.77 18.37 -15.71
CA LYS A 25 -4.28 17.06 -16.12
C LYS A 25 -5.01 17.15 -17.46
N ALA A 26 -5.79 18.21 -17.69
CA ALA A 26 -6.48 18.44 -18.96
C ALA A 26 -5.52 18.72 -20.13
N ALA A 27 -4.30 19.19 -19.85
CA ALA A 27 -3.26 19.43 -20.85
C ALA A 27 -2.52 18.15 -21.31
N LYS A 28 -2.85 16.98 -20.76
CA LYS A 28 -2.30 15.70 -21.20
C LYS A 28 -2.47 15.51 -22.72
N GLY A 29 -1.42 15.08 -23.40
CA GLY A 29 -1.38 14.89 -24.85
C GLY A 29 -1.23 16.19 -25.65
N SER A 30 -1.05 17.33 -24.96
CA SER A 30 -0.86 18.65 -25.58
C SER A 30 0.51 19.23 -25.21
N HIS A 31 1.04 20.13 -26.04
CA HIS A 31 2.26 20.89 -25.75
C HIS A 31 3.50 20.03 -25.39
N GLY A 32 3.59 18.81 -25.93
CA GLY A 32 4.69 17.88 -25.64
C GLY A 32 4.64 17.23 -24.25
N LEU A 33 3.54 17.40 -23.51
CA LEU A 33 3.30 16.75 -22.22
C LEU A 33 2.37 15.55 -22.42
N ASP A 34 2.93 14.34 -22.33
CA ASP A 34 2.15 13.12 -22.39
C ASP A 34 2.67 12.06 -21.41
N TRP A 35 1.79 11.16 -20.98
CA TRP A 35 2.09 10.07 -20.06
C TRP A 35 1.05 8.94 -20.18
N PRO A 36 1.38 7.72 -19.73
CA PRO A 36 0.44 6.58 -19.83
C PRO A 36 -0.85 6.77 -19.02
N ASN A 37 -1.94 6.12 -19.44
CA ASN A 37 -3.26 6.23 -18.78
C ASN A 37 -3.32 5.65 -17.36
N PHE A 38 -2.38 4.79 -16.99
CA PHE A 38 -2.28 4.27 -15.62
C PHE A 38 -1.83 5.35 -14.61
N CYS A 39 -1.23 6.45 -15.07
CA CYS A 39 -0.81 7.57 -14.23
C CYS A 39 -1.86 8.70 -14.31
N ASP A 40 -2.49 9.06 -13.18
CA ASP A 40 -3.55 10.09 -13.14
C ASP A 40 -2.99 11.49 -13.43
N LEU A 41 -1.89 11.83 -12.76
CA LEU A 41 -1.14 13.08 -12.92
C LEU A 41 0.32 12.84 -12.44
N PRO A 42 1.33 12.99 -13.31
CA PRO A 42 2.73 12.86 -12.94
C PRO A 42 3.17 13.83 -11.85
N VAL A 43 3.91 13.34 -10.85
CA VAL A 43 4.53 14.20 -9.84
C VAL A 43 5.47 15.21 -10.49
N SER A 44 6.25 14.80 -11.50
CA SER A 44 7.20 15.70 -12.17
C SER A 44 6.53 16.89 -12.88
N ALA A 45 5.26 16.77 -13.29
CA ALA A 45 4.48 17.90 -13.79
C ALA A 45 4.22 18.92 -12.67
N VAL A 46 3.86 18.44 -11.48
CA VAL A 46 3.58 19.27 -10.29
C VAL A 46 4.87 19.89 -9.75
N THR A 47 5.97 19.13 -9.72
CA THR A 47 7.30 19.64 -9.39
C THR A 47 7.68 20.80 -10.31
N SER A 48 7.48 20.67 -11.63
CA SER A 48 7.74 21.73 -12.61
C SER A 48 6.90 22.99 -12.37
N LEU A 49 5.64 22.85 -11.95
CA LEU A 49 4.79 23.97 -11.56
C LEU A 49 5.36 24.71 -10.34
N LEU A 50 5.76 23.97 -9.30
CA LEU A 50 6.29 24.55 -8.07
C LEU A 50 7.64 25.23 -8.30
N SER A 51 8.53 24.62 -9.10
CA SER A 51 9.83 25.22 -9.44
C SER A 51 9.68 26.53 -10.19
N LYS A 52 8.70 26.66 -11.10
CA LYS A 52 8.38 27.94 -11.78
C LYS A 52 7.94 29.05 -10.83
N ARG A 53 7.47 28.69 -9.62
CA ARG A 53 7.12 29.65 -8.56
C ARG A 53 8.30 30.00 -7.64
N GLY A 54 9.51 29.54 -7.97
CA GLY A 54 10.75 29.91 -7.28
C GLY A 54 11.02 29.12 -5.99
N ALA A 55 10.35 27.98 -5.78
CA ALA A 55 10.65 27.11 -4.65
C ALA A 55 11.94 26.30 -4.86
N ASP A 56 12.62 25.98 -3.76
CA ASP A 56 13.79 25.11 -3.75
C ASP A 56 13.49 23.73 -4.39
N PRO A 57 14.37 23.16 -5.23
CA PRO A 57 14.10 21.92 -5.94
C PRO A 57 13.75 20.72 -5.04
N LEU A 58 14.44 20.57 -3.91
CA LEU A 58 14.17 19.46 -2.98
C LEU A 58 12.79 19.65 -2.34
N ILE A 59 12.49 20.87 -1.91
CA ILE A 59 11.17 21.23 -1.37
C ILE A 59 10.06 21.03 -2.41
N CYS A 60 10.33 21.32 -3.68
CA CYS A 60 9.37 21.11 -4.77
C CYS A 60 8.97 19.64 -4.87
N GLU A 61 9.92 18.70 -4.88
CA GLU A 61 9.61 17.27 -5.03
C GLU A 61 8.81 16.75 -3.81
N LEU A 62 9.20 17.16 -2.59
CA LEU A 62 8.49 16.78 -1.37
C LEU A 62 7.02 17.24 -1.38
N ILE A 63 6.80 18.52 -1.70
CA ILE A 63 5.45 19.10 -1.74
C ILE A 63 4.66 18.57 -2.94
N ALA A 64 5.29 18.38 -4.10
CA ALA A 64 4.63 17.88 -5.30
C ALA A 64 4.08 16.47 -5.09
N ALA A 65 4.83 15.58 -4.44
CA ALA A 65 4.38 14.23 -4.14
C ALA A 65 3.16 14.24 -3.19
N GLU A 66 3.19 15.04 -2.11
CA GLU A 66 2.07 15.18 -1.18
C GLU A 66 0.82 15.77 -1.86
N LEU A 67 0.98 16.86 -2.62
CA LEU A 67 -0.10 17.50 -3.36
C LEU A 67 -0.74 16.53 -4.36
N THR A 68 0.08 15.75 -5.07
CA THR A 68 -0.37 14.75 -6.04
C THR A 68 -1.15 13.64 -5.36
N ALA A 69 -0.63 13.07 -4.27
CA ALA A 69 -1.33 12.05 -3.48
C ALA A 69 -2.71 12.57 -3.02
N CYS A 70 -2.75 13.77 -2.44
CA CYS A 70 -3.97 14.40 -1.94
C CYS A 70 -4.98 14.69 -3.06
N TYR A 71 -4.51 15.25 -4.19
CA TYR A 71 -5.32 15.60 -5.35
C TYR A 71 -5.97 14.38 -6.03
N ILE A 72 -5.24 13.27 -6.14
CA ILE A 72 -5.79 12.05 -6.72
C ILE A 72 -6.74 11.38 -5.71
N TRP A 73 -6.31 11.25 -4.45
CA TRP A 73 -7.08 10.53 -3.44
C TRP A 73 -8.42 11.21 -3.13
N ARG A 74 -8.48 12.55 -3.10
CA ARG A 74 -9.72 13.29 -2.76
C ARG A 74 -10.91 13.00 -3.68
N LYS A 75 -10.67 12.45 -4.88
CA LYS A 75 -11.72 12.08 -5.84
C LYS A 75 -12.52 10.86 -5.38
N ASN A 76 -11.86 9.90 -4.70
CA ASN A 76 -12.47 8.63 -4.27
C ASN A 76 -12.52 8.46 -2.74
N LYS A 77 -11.53 9.01 -2.04
CA LYS A 77 -11.35 9.00 -0.58
C LYS A 77 -11.49 7.63 0.07
N VAL A 78 -10.90 6.61 -0.55
CA VAL A 78 -10.97 5.24 -0.02
C VAL A 78 -9.81 4.98 0.92
N LEU A 79 -10.14 4.55 2.13
CA LEU A 79 -9.22 4.21 3.19
C LEU A 79 -9.34 2.72 3.51
N PHE A 80 -8.23 1.99 3.41
CA PHE A 80 -8.17 0.57 3.78
C PHE A 80 -7.58 0.46 5.19
N ALA A 81 -8.43 0.14 6.17
CA ALA A 81 -8.06 -0.03 7.57
C ALA A 81 -7.69 -1.48 7.84
N PHE A 82 -6.39 -1.77 7.95
CA PHE A 82 -5.92 -3.12 8.22
C PHE A 82 -6.07 -3.50 9.69
N ASP A 83 -6.53 -4.73 9.93
CA ASP A 83 -6.47 -5.35 11.25
C ASP A 83 -5.01 -5.38 11.74
N LYS A 84 -4.83 -5.10 13.03
CA LYS A 84 -3.51 -5.01 13.66
C LYS A 84 -2.69 -6.27 13.45
N ASP A 85 -3.26 -7.45 13.64
CA ASP A 85 -2.51 -8.72 13.69
C ASP A 85 -2.18 -9.20 12.29
N LEU A 86 -3.08 -8.98 11.32
CA LEU A 86 -2.72 -9.13 9.91
C LEU A 86 -1.59 -8.16 9.54
N SER A 87 -1.65 -6.91 9.97
CA SER A 87 -0.62 -5.90 9.65
C SER A 87 0.76 -6.34 10.11
N HIS A 88 0.88 -6.90 11.33
CA HIS A 88 2.16 -7.42 11.84
C HIS A 88 2.61 -8.67 11.07
N ALA A 89 1.68 -9.57 10.73
CA ALA A 89 2.00 -10.78 9.96
C ALA A 89 2.49 -10.45 8.53
N LEU A 90 1.91 -9.43 7.89
CA LEU A 90 2.37 -8.93 6.59
C LEU A 90 3.72 -8.23 6.73
N ALA A 91 3.87 -7.33 7.70
CA ALA A 91 5.12 -6.58 7.90
C ALA A 91 6.32 -7.51 8.13
N ALA A 92 6.13 -8.61 8.86
CA ALA A 92 7.18 -9.60 9.06
C ALA A 92 7.71 -10.20 7.74
N GLN A 93 6.95 -10.17 6.64
CA GLN A 93 7.45 -10.62 5.33
C GLN A 93 8.54 -9.71 4.75
N ALA A 94 8.64 -8.46 5.21
CA ALA A 94 9.71 -7.56 4.81
C ALA A 94 11.08 -7.99 5.36
N ASP A 95 11.12 -8.81 6.42
CA ASP A 95 12.36 -9.30 7.03
C ASP A 95 12.99 -10.47 6.25
N ASP A 96 12.19 -11.25 5.51
CA ASP A 96 12.67 -12.28 4.58
C ASP A 96 11.86 -12.20 3.28
N ILE A 97 12.42 -11.48 2.31
CA ILE A 97 11.73 -11.13 1.07
C ILE A 97 11.74 -12.24 0.00
N LYS A 98 12.25 -13.44 0.26
CA LYS A 98 12.42 -14.48 -0.78
C LYS A 98 11.14 -14.83 -1.54
N ASP A 99 9.99 -14.85 -0.84
CA ASP A 99 8.70 -15.10 -1.49
C ASP A 99 8.15 -13.87 -2.21
N THR A 100 8.58 -12.67 -1.79
CA THR A 100 8.17 -11.40 -2.37
C THR A 100 9.01 -11.05 -3.61
N ASP A 101 10.31 -11.31 -3.56
CA ASP A 101 11.28 -10.75 -4.50
C ASP A 101 11.23 -11.43 -5.88
N ILE A 102 10.72 -12.66 -5.93
CA ILE A 102 10.43 -13.40 -7.16
C ILE A 102 9.13 -12.98 -7.84
N LEU A 103 8.28 -12.20 -7.15
CA LEU A 103 6.98 -11.81 -7.71
C LEU A 103 7.20 -10.88 -8.91
N PRO A 104 6.41 -11.04 -9.98
CA PRO A 104 6.49 -10.17 -11.14
C PRO A 104 5.86 -8.80 -10.85
N THR A 105 6.43 -7.74 -11.44
CA THR A 105 6.08 -6.34 -11.20
C THR A 105 4.64 -6.00 -11.56
N GLU A 106 4.04 -6.72 -12.51
CA GLU A 106 2.69 -6.48 -13.03
C GLU A 106 1.62 -6.50 -11.94
N ILE A 107 1.83 -7.26 -10.86
CA ILE A 107 0.93 -7.30 -9.69
C ILE A 107 0.73 -5.89 -9.10
N LEU A 108 1.76 -5.05 -9.15
CA LEU A 108 1.76 -3.74 -8.52
C LEU A 108 1.15 -2.65 -9.41
N LEU A 109 0.98 -2.90 -10.72
CA LEU A 109 0.55 -1.89 -11.69
C LEU A 109 -0.95 -1.60 -11.68
N HIS A 110 -1.74 -2.35 -10.91
CA HIS A 110 -3.19 -2.23 -10.87
C HIS A 110 -3.75 -1.95 -9.47
N PRO A 111 -3.43 -0.78 -8.86
CA PRO A 111 -4.07 -0.36 -7.63
C PRO A 111 -5.61 -0.39 -7.72
N PRO A 112 -6.33 -0.70 -6.62
CA PRO A 112 -7.80 -0.74 -6.60
C PRO A 112 -8.43 0.63 -6.85
N TYR A 113 -7.68 1.71 -6.61
CA TYR A 113 -8.05 3.09 -6.92
C TYR A 113 -6.81 3.85 -7.42
N PRO A 114 -6.98 4.90 -8.26
CA PRO A 114 -5.86 5.69 -8.78
C PRO A 114 -4.88 6.20 -7.71
N CYS A 115 -5.37 6.47 -6.49
CA CYS A 115 -4.56 6.64 -5.30
C CYS A 115 -5.32 6.05 -4.12
N THR A 116 -4.64 5.25 -3.31
CA THR A 116 -5.23 4.49 -2.20
C THR A 116 -4.55 4.85 -0.90
N PHE A 117 -5.32 5.08 0.17
CA PHE A 117 -4.75 5.25 1.52
C PHE A 117 -4.84 3.95 2.30
N VAL A 118 -3.70 3.47 2.78
CA VAL A 118 -3.58 2.31 3.67
C VAL A 118 -3.36 2.82 5.07
N LYS A 119 -4.27 2.48 5.99
CA LYS A 119 -4.12 2.79 7.41
C LYS A 119 -3.53 1.57 8.11
N ILE A 120 -2.36 1.75 8.70
CA ILE A 120 -1.63 0.72 9.45
C ILE A 120 -1.51 1.17 10.91
N SER A 121 -1.68 0.25 11.85
CA SER A 121 -1.59 0.56 13.28
C SER A 121 -0.36 -0.10 13.88
N ASN A 122 0.59 0.73 14.34
CA ASN A 122 1.76 0.34 15.14
C ASN A 122 2.70 -0.68 14.49
N VAL A 123 2.71 -0.78 13.17
CA VAL A 123 3.67 -1.61 12.42
C VAL A 123 4.99 -0.88 12.24
N ILE A 124 4.92 0.35 11.74
CA ILE A 124 6.08 1.25 11.65
C ILE A 124 5.89 2.32 12.71
N SER A 125 6.87 2.45 13.62
CA SER A 125 6.80 3.40 14.72
C SER A 125 6.64 4.83 14.19
N GLY A 126 5.72 5.59 14.77
CA GLY A 126 5.47 6.99 14.41
C GLY A 126 4.65 7.20 13.15
N LEU A 127 4.23 6.15 12.42
CA LEU A 127 3.42 6.27 11.20
C LEU A 127 1.97 5.80 11.43
N SER A 128 1.03 6.48 10.78
CA SER A 128 -0.41 6.19 10.78
C SER A 128 -0.87 5.39 9.55
N GLY A 129 -0.06 5.39 8.50
CA GLY A 129 -0.46 4.90 7.19
C GLY A 129 0.35 5.54 6.07
N PHE A 130 -0.08 5.28 4.85
CA PHE A 130 0.50 5.87 3.66
C PHE A 130 -0.51 5.92 2.52
N TRP A 131 -0.37 6.89 1.62
CA TRP A 131 -0.93 6.76 0.28
C TRP A 131 -0.01 5.94 -0.61
N TYR A 132 -0.57 5.27 -1.60
CA TYR A 132 0.18 4.77 -2.74
C TYR A 132 -0.55 4.97 -4.06
N TRP A 133 0.22 5.16 -5.13
CA TRP A 133 -0.26 5.30 -6.51
C TRP A 133 0.87 4.99 -7.51
N ILE A 134 0.48 4.78 -8.78
CA ILE A 134 1.44 4.65 -9.88
C ILE A 134 1.73 6.04 -10.46
N ASP A 135 3.00 6.38 -10.50
CA ASP A 135 3.54 7.60 -11.06
C ASP A 135 4.36 7.31 -12.33
N TYR A 136 4.50 8.34 -13.16
CA TYR A 136 5.30 8.31 -14.37
C TYR A 136 6.17 9.56 -14.42
N GLU A 137 7.49 9.37 -14.49
CA GLU A 137 8.45 10.47 -14.60
C GLU A 137 8.52 10.98 -16.04
N ILE A 138 7.84 12.11 -16.29
CA ILE A 138 7.96 12.83 -17.56
C ILE A 138 9.43 13.18 -17.80
N GLY A 139 9.97 12.80 -18.97
CA GLY A 139 11.35 13.05 -19.38
C GLY A 139 12.22 11.80 -19.43
N THR A 140 12.13 10.94 -18.41
CA THR A 140 12.90 9.68 -18.37
C THR A 140 12.07 8.46 -18.78
N GLY A 141 10.75 8.57 -18.70
CA GLY A 141 9.83 7.47 -18.95
C GLY A 141 9.77 6.44 -17.82
N ARG A 142 10.37 6.73 -16.67
CA ARG A 142 10.39 5.81 -15.52
C ARG A 142 9.03 5.71 -14.86
N ILE A 143 8.70 4.50 -14.43
CA ILE A 143 7.47 4.20 -13.69
C ILE A 143 7.85 4.01 -12.23
N GLY A 144 7.04 4.56 -11.32
CA GLY A 144 7.24 4.40 -9.89
C GLY A 144 5.96 4.02 -9.17
N LEU A 145 6.03 3.07 -8.24
CA LEU A 145 5.04 2.95 -7.18
C LEU A 145 5.45 3.93 -6.07
N ARG A 146 4.70 5.03 -5.96
CA ARG A 146 4.97 6.03 -4.93
C ARG A 146 4.25 5.68 -3.64
N PHE A 147 4.92 5.96 -2.54
CA PHE A 147 4.39 5.90 -1.19
C PHE A 147 4.49 7.31 -0.59
N GLN A 148 3.40 7.83 -0.05
CA GLN A 148 3.43 9.04 0.77
C GLN A 148 3.09 8.65 2.20
N PHE A 149 4.10 8.43 3.03
CA PHE A 149 3.94 7.99 4.41
C PHE A 149 3.43 9.13 5.28
N VAL A 150 2.42 8.85 6.11
CA VAL A 150 1.76 9.84 6.95
C VAL A 150 2.09 9.57 8.42
N VAL A 151 2.57 10.61 9.10
CA VAL A 151 2.95 10.56 10.51
C VAL A 151 1.72 10.35 11.40
N HIS A 152 1.91 9.80 12.60
CA HIS A 152 0.86 9.37 13.52
C HIS A 152 -0.21 10.44 13.83
N ASP A 153 0.14 11.73 13.77
CA ASP A 153 -0.77 12.85 14.01
C ASP A 153 -1.58 13.30 12.77
N MET A 154 -1.37 12.66 11.62
CA MET A 154 -2.00 12.97 10.32
C MET A 154 -1.72 14.39 9.80
N LYS A 155 -0.69 15.08 10.31
CA LYS A 155 -0.37 16.47 9.93
C LYS A 155 0.84 16.60 9.01
N TYR A 156 1.70 15.60 8.98
CA TYR A 156 2.92 15.59 8.19
C TYR A 156 3.00 14.31 7.37
N SER A 157 3.65 14.42 6.22
CA SER A 157 3.94 13.27 5.38
C SER A 157 5.27 13.41 4.66
N PHE A 158 5.81 12.28 4.19
CA PHE A 158 7.04 12.26 3.38
C PHE A 158 6.93 11.24 2.25
N PRO A 159 7.50 11.55 1.07
CA PRO A 159 7.46 10.67 -0.09
C PRO A 159 8.60 9.65 -0.09
N VAL A 160 8.29 8.47 -0.61
CA VAL A 160 9.26 7.45 -1.00
C VAL A 160 8.82 6.86 -2.33
N ILE A 161 9.77 6.48 -3.18
CA ILE A 161 9.50 5.89 -4.50
C ILE A 161 10.11 4.49 -4.60
N PHE A 162 9.33 3.55 -5.11
CA PHE A 162 9.80 2.25 -5.55
C PHE A 162 9.74 2.20 -7.07
N HIS A 163 10.89 2.12 -7.72
CA HIS A 163 10.97 2.12 -9.19
C HIS A 163 10.46 0.79 -9.74
N LEU A 164 9.54 0.86 -10.70
CA LEU A 164 8.94 -0.30 -11.35
C LEU A 164 9.56 -0.53 -12.72
N LEU A 165 9.95 -1.77 -12.98
CA LEU A 165 10.41 -2.25 -14.27
C LEU A 165 9.37 -3.24 -14.83
N PRO A 166 8.63 -2.89 -15.89
CA PRO A 166 7.72 -3.81 -16.55
C PRO A 166 8.44 -5.07 -17.05
N GLY A 167 7.80 -6.23 -16.89
CA GLY A 167 8.34 -7.55 -17.27
C GLY A 167 9.44 -8.08 -16.36
N LYS A 168 9.70 -7.42 -15.22
CA LYS A 168 10.74 -7.79 -14.25
C LYS A 168 10.16 -8.29 -12.94
N THR A 169 11.05 -8.75 -12.06
CA THR A 169 10.73 -9.14 -10.70
C THR A 169 10.79 -7.96 -9.72
N ILE A 170 10.15 -8.10 -8.55
CA ILE A 170 10.28 -7.15 -7.44
C ILE A 170 11.75 -7.02 -7.00
N ARG A 171 12.55 -8.09 -7.07
CA ARG A 171 14.00 -8.05 -6.77
C ARG A 171 14.74 -7.07 -7.70
N GLU A 172 14.48 -7.16 -9.00
CA GLU A 172 15.11 -6.27 -9.99
C GLU A 172 14.68 -4.82 -9.78
N CYS A 173 13.41 -4.59 -9.46
CA CYS A 173 12.87 -3.27 -9.11
C CYS A 173 13.51 -2.69 -7.83
N TYR A 174 13.72 -3.52 -6.81
CA TYR A 174 14.41 -3.14 -5.58
C TYR A 174 15.86 -2.73 -5.87
N ASN A 175 16.60 -3.51 -6.66
CA ASN A 175 17.99 -3.19 -7.02
C ASN A 175 18.11 -1.86 -7.76
N VAL A 176 17.20 -1.57 -8.71
CA VAL A 176 17.18 -0.27 -9.39
C VAL A 176 16.79 0.84 -8.43
N THR A 177 15.86 0.59 -7.51
CA THR A 177 15.49 1.57 -6.48
C THR A 177 16.68 1.96 -5.60
N VAL A 178 17.43 0.98 -5.10
CA VAL A 178 18.67 1.22 -4.31
C VAL A 178 19.71 1.99 -5.13
N THR A 179 19.87 1.62 -6.41
CA THR A 179 20.82 2.27 -7.31
C THR A 179 20.48 3.73 -7.53
N GLU A 180 19.22 4.05 -7.83
CA GLU A 180 18.78 5.44 -8.05
C GLU A 180 18.83 6.26 -6.76
N PHE A 181 18.52 5.67 -5.61
CA PHE A 181 18.60 6.34 -4.30
C PHE A 181 20.03 6.82 -3.99
N THR A 182 21.03 6.08 -4.45
CA THR A 182 22.45 6.33 -4.14
C THR A 182 23.24 6.95 -5.29
N LYS A 183 22.67 7.04 -6.50
CA LYS A 183 23.34 7.37 -7.76
C LYS A 183 24.18 8.64 -7.76
N HIS A 184 23.72 9.67 -7.05
CA HIS A 184 24.36 10.99 -7.03
C HIS A 184 25.17 11.25 -5.75
N MET A 185 25.31 10.25 -4.89
CA MET A 185 25.97 10.39 -3.59
C MET A 185 27.37 9.75 -3.62
N PRO A 186 28.40 10.44 -3.09
CA PRO A 186 29.70 9.82 -2.84
C PRO A 186 29.56 8.64 -1.86
N LEU A 187 30.38 7.60 -2.01
CA LEU A 187 30.37 6.42 -1.14
C LEU A 187 30.43 6.78 0.36
N GLN A 188 31.23 7.78 0.73
CA GLN A 188 31.36 8.25 2.11
C GLN A 188 30.03 8.77 2.70
N ILE A 189 29.22 9.43 1.87
CA ILE A 189 27.88 9.91 2.27
C ILE A 189 26.92 8.73 2.39
N ILE A 190 27.02 7.75 1.48
CA ILE A 190 26.23 6.51 1.54
C ILE A 190 26.49 5.76 2.84
N GLU A 191 27.76 5.67 3.24
CA GLU A 191 28.16 5.03 4.50
C GLU A 191 27.70 5.81 5.72
N LEU A 192 27.83 7.15 5.70
CA LEU A 192 27.41 8.01 6.81
C LEU A 192 25.90 7.93 7.07
N PHE A 193 25.09 7.82 6.02
CA PHE A 193 23.62 7.77 6.11
C PHE A 193 23.05 6.35 5.92
N ARG A 194 23.88 5.31 6.05
CA ARG A 194 23.49 3.91 5.81
C ARG A 194 22.24 3.50 6.58
N ASP A 195 22.18 3.80 7.87
CA ASP A 195 21.05 3.40 8.72
C ASP A 195 19.76 4.14 8.34
N TYR A 196 19.87 5.40 7.93
CA TYR A 196 18.76 6.18 7.41
C TYR A 196 18.23 5.56 6.11
N PHE A 197 19.10 5.21 5.16
CA PHE A 197 18.70 4.56 3.91
C PHE A 197 18.12 3.17 4.11
N ASN A 198 18.72 2.37 5.01
CA ASN A 198 18.17 1.07 5.38
C ASN A 198 16.76 1.19 5.96
N THR A 199 16.50 2.25 6.72
CA THR A 199 15.17 2.55 7.28
C THR A 199 14.17 2.89 6.18
N GLU A 200 14.52 3.80 5.26
CA GLU A 200 13.67 4.16 4.11
C GLU A 200 13.37 2.94 3.21
N LEU A 201 14.38 2.13 2.90
CA LEU A 201 14.21 0.90 2.12
C LEU A 201 13.35 -0.13 2.86
N HIS A 202 13.49 -0.23 4.18
CA HIS A 202 12.63 -1.10 4.99
C HIS A 202 11.17 -0.63 4.96
N TYR A 203 10.91 0.69 4.98
CA TYR A 203 9.55 1.22 4.83
C TYR A 203 8.92 0.81 3.50
N ILE A 204 9.69 0.84 2.40
CA ILE A 204 9.23 0.35 1.09
C ILE A 204 8.85 -1.13 1.18
N LEU A 205 9.75 -1.97 1.69
CA LEU A 205 9.52 -3.41 1.78
C LEU A 205 8.30 -3.76 2.62
N VAL A 206 8.08 -3.05 3.73
CA VAL A 206 6.89 -3.21 4.57
C VAL A 206 5.65 -2.75 3.82
N ALA A 207 5.65 -1.55 3.23
CA ALA A 207 4.49 -1.00 2.51
C ALA A 207 4.08 -1.88 1.32
N LEU A 208 5.05 -2.47 0.60
CA LEU A 208 4.80 -3.42 -0.49
C LEU A 208 3.94 -4.61 -0.03
N GLN A 209 4.12 -5.12 1.19
CA GLN A 209 3.32 -6.26 1.70
C GLN A 209 1.84 -5.92 1.79
N PHE A 210 1.49 -4.68 2.14
CA PHE A 210 0.10 -4.23 2.17
C PHE A 210 -0.47 -4.03 0.76
N VAL A 211 0.33 -3.49 -0.17
CA VAL A 211 -0.07 -3.34 -1.58
C VAL A 211 -0.31 -4.70 -2.23
N LEU A 212 0.61 -5.66 -2.02
CA LEU A 212 0.48 -7.04 -2.47
C LEU A 212 -0.77 -7.71 -1.88
N TYR A 213 -1.05 -7.48 -0.59
CA TYR A 213 -2.27 -8.02 0.03
C TYR A 213 -3.53 -7.46 -0.63
N LEU A 214 -3.61 -6.15 -0.86
CA LEU A 214 -4.76 -5.55 -1.56
C LEU A 214 -4.89 -5.99 -3.03
N SER A 215 -3.77 -6.40 -3.65
CA SER A 215 -3.73 -6.93 -5.01
C SER A 215 -4.00 -8.44 -5.07
N SER A 216 -4.05 -9.12 -3.92
CA SER A 216 -4.28 -10.56 -3.87
C SER A 216 -5.75 -10.91 -4.12
N GLY A 217 -6.00 -11.97 -4.88
CA GLY A 217 -7.36 -12.40 -5.23
C GLY A 217 -8.19 -12.88 -4.02
N ASN A 218 -7.52 -13.24 -2.92
CA ASN A 218 -8.14 -13.71 -1.68
C ASN A 218 -8.09 -12.68 -0.54
N ALA A 219 -7.81 -11.41 -0.84
CA ALA A 219 -7.82 -10.33 0.15
C ALA A 219 -9.18 -10.26 0.90
N ASP A 220 -9.14 -10.41 2.23
CA ASP A 220 -10.30 -10.18 3.11
C ASP A 220 -10.54 -8.67 3.23
N VAL A 221 -11.40 -8.12 2.36
CA VAL A 221 -11.77 -6.69 2.34
C VAL A 221 -13.28 -6.58 2.47
N GLN A 222 -13.74 -5.77 3.43
CA GLN A 222 -15.15 -5.58 3.75
C GLN A 222 -15.47 -4.08 3.77
N ASP A 223 -16.58 -3.68 3.15
CA ASP A 223 -17.05 -2.30 3.24
C ASP A 223 -17.57 -2.01 4.65
N VAL A 224 -17.15 -0.88 5.23
CA VAL A 224 -17.68 -0.42 6.52
C VAL A 224 -18.90 0.47 6.26
N PRO A 225 -20.10 0.10 6.77
CA PRO A 225 -21.31 0.90 6.56
C PRO A 225 -21.12 2.34 7.05
N GLN A 226 -21.57 3.29 6.22
CA GLN A 226 -21.48 4.72 6.55
C GLN A 226 -22.85 5.29 6.89
N PRO A 227 -22.94 6.18 7.90
CA PRO A 227 -24.15 6.95 8.11
C PRO A 227 -24.49 7.76 6.86
N ALA A 228 -25.76 7.76 6.46
CA ALA A 228 -26.21 8.57 5.34
C ALA A 228 -25.85 10.06 5.55
N SER A 229 -25.17 10.65 4.58
CA SER A 229 -24.83 12.07 4.62
C SER A 229 -26.11 12.90 4.52
N LYS A 230 -26.37 13.76 5.53
CA LYS A 230 -27.48 14.73 5.50
C LYS A 230 -27.20 15.94 4.60
N VAL A 231 -26.00 16.06 4.04
CA VAL A 231 -25.58 17.21 3.22
C VAL A 231 -25.89 16.94 1.74
N ARG A 232 -26.75 17.76 1.14
CA ARG A 232 -27.01 17.76 -0.30
C ARG A 232 -25.79 18.32 -1.03
N LYS A 233 -25.20 17.53 -1.93
CA LYS A 233 -24.06 17.94 -2.76
C LYS A 233 -24.52 18.29 -4.16
N LYS A 234 -23.90 19.28 -4.79
CA LYS A 234 -24.00 19.47 -6.24
C LYS A 234 -23.23 18.34 -6.95
N PRO A 235 -23.66 17.90 -8.14
CA PRO A 235 -22.87 16.96 -8.95
C PRO A 235 -21.44 17.45 -9.12
N GLY A 236 -20.45 16.57 -8.94
CA GLY A 236 -19.02 16.89 -9.03
C GLY A 236 -18.43 17.68 -7.85
N GLN A 237 -19.23 18.11 -6.87
CA GLN A 237 -18.72 18.87 -5.73
C GLN A 237 -17.99 17.98 -4.72
N ILE A 238 -16.69 18.25 -4.53
CA ILE A 238 -15.84 17.60 -3.53
C ILE A 238 -15.75 18.48 -2.28
N LEU A 239 -16.25 18.00 -1.12
CA LEU A 239 -16.28 18.81 0.10
C LEU A 239 -15.01 18.69 0.96
N ASP A 240 -14.29 17.59 0.85
CA ASP A 240 -13.13 17.22 1.68
C ASP A 240 -13.50 17.15 3.17
N LYS A 241 -14.55 16.38 3.46
CA LYS A 241 -15.07 16.12 4.81
C LYS A 241 -14.97 14.64 5.18
N ALA A 242 -14.85 14.34 6.47
CA ALA A 242 -14.75 12.97 6.97
C ALA A 242 -15.93 12.07 6.53
N SER A 243 -17.12 12.63 6.34
CA SER A 243 -18.30 11.91 5.82
C SER A 243 -18.20 11.50 4.36
N GLU A 244 -17.16 11.93 3.63
CA GLU A 244 -16.89 11.49 2.26
C GLU A 244 -15.88 10.35 2.18
N VAL A 245 -15.16 10.06 3.27
CA VAL A 245 -14.09 9.07 3.29
C VAL A 245 -14.69 7.70 3.47
N LYS A 246 -14.50 6.81 2.48
CA LYS A 246 -15.00 5.44 2.43
C LYS A 246 -14.02 4.50 3.08
N GLU A 247 -14.36 4.03 4.28
CA GLU A 247 -13.54 3.06 5.01
C GLU A 247 -13.86 1.63 4.57
N LYS A 248 -12.81 0.86 4.29
CA LYS A 248 -12.84 -0.59 4.04
C LYS A 248 -12.03 -1.28 5.11
N ALA A 249 -12.64 -2.19 5.86
CA ALA A 249 -11.96 -3.01 6.85
C ALA A 249 -11.21 -4.14 6.14
N VAL A 250 -9.96 -4.38 6.52
CA VAL A 250 -9.09 -5.34 5.84
C VAL A 250 -8.55 -6.37 6.83
N GLY A 251 -8.76 -7.65 6.54
CA GLY A 251 -8.17 -8.74 7.29
C GLY A 251 -8.80 -9.03 8.64
N VAL A 252 -10.02 -8.53 8.91
CA VAL A 252 -10.68 -8.68 10.23
C VAL A 252 -10.80 -10.15 10.63
N ARG A 253 -11.18 -11.03 9.69
CA ARG A 253 -11.29 -12.47 9.98
C ARG A 253 -9.93 -13.11 10.22
N ILE A 254 -8.95 -12.79 9.37
CA ILE A 254 -7.60 -13.35 9.43
C ILE A 254 -6.90 -12.91 10.72
N GLY A 255 -6.97 -11.62 11.03
CA GLY A 255 -6.42 -11.04 12.24
C GLY A 255 -7.06 -11.58 13.51
N SER A 256 -8.39 -11.77 13.53
CA SER A 256 -9.09 -12.46 14.63
C SER A 256 -8.57 -13.89 14.84
N ALA A 257 -8.37 -14.64 13.75
CA ALA A 257 -7.82 -16.01 13.82
C ALA A 257 -6.38 -16.03 14.34
N ILE A 258 -5.52 -15.12 13.88
CA ILE A 258 -4.14 -14.96 14.38
C ILE A 258 -4.17 -14.66 15.88
N ARG A 259 -4.94 -13.64 16.30
CA ARG A 259 -5.08 -13.22 17.69
C ARG A 259 -5.56 -14.36 18.59
N LYS A 260 -6.54 -15.15 18.12
CA LYS A 260 -7.06 -16.30 18.86
C LYS A 260 -6.02 -17.40 19.03
N ALA A 261 -5.19 -17.63 18.01
CA ALA A 261 -4.15 -18.65 18.05
C ALA A 261 -2.94 -18.25 18.90
N THR A 262 -2.63 -16.95 18.98
CA THR A 262 -1.49 -16.42 19.75
C THR A 262 -1.85 -16.00 21.18
N SER A 263 -3.13 -15.96 21.53
CA SER A 263 -3.57 -15.64 22.89
C SER A 263 -3.08 -16.72 23.86
N PRO A 264 -2.38 -16.34 24.96
CA PRO A 264 -1.95 -17.31 25.95
C PRO A 264 -3.17 -18.04 26.53
N SER A 265 -3.18 -19.36 26.42
CA SER A 265 -4.25 -20.19 26.95
C SER A 265 -4.25 -20.07 28.48
N ARG A 266 -5.37 -19.59 29.05
CA ARG A 266 -5.65 -19.74 30.48
C ARG A 266 -6.18 -21.15 30.71
N SER A 267 -5.34 -22.17 30.62
CA SER A 267 -5.69 -23.51 31.10
C SER A 267 -4.44 -24.29 31.51
N SER A 268 -4.45 -24.60 32.80
CA SER A 268 -3.62 -25.51 33.60
C SER A 268 -2.85 -26.59 32.84
N SER A 269 -1.58 -26.71 33.22
CA SER A 269 -0.77 -27.92 33.12
C SER A 269 -1.54 -29.16 33.61
N GLN A 270 -2.08 -29.96 32.68
CA GLN A 270 -2.37 -31.36 32.95
C GLN A 270 -1.29 -32.19 32.25
N GLY A 271 -0.53 -32.92 33.06
CA GLY A 271 0.55 -33.79 32.60
C GLY A 271 0.00 -34.96 31.80
N GLY A 272 0.28 -34.96 30.50
CA GLY A 272 0.16 -36.13 29.64
C GLY A 272 1.52 -36.82 29.49
N THR A 273 1.55 -38.15 29.62
CA THR A 273 2.76 -39.00 29.55
C THR A 273 3.21 -39.31 28.12
N GLY A 274 3.15 -38.34 27.21
CA GLY A 274 3.54 -38.48 25.80
C GLY A 274 4.63 -37.49 25.39
N THR A 275 5.34 -37.77 24.30
CA THR A 275 6.34 -36.86 23.71
C THR A 275 5.64 -35.59 23.19
N THR A 276 5.62 -34.53 23.99
CA THR A 276 4.95 -33.27 23.63
C THR A 276 5.73 -32.57 22.51
N VAL A 277 5.16 -32.52 21.30
CA VAL A 277 5.71 -31.72 20.19
C VAL A 277 5.52 -30.25 20.52
N ARG A 278 6.60 -29.46 20.45
CA ARG A 278 6.53 -28.03 20.77
C ARG A 278 5.55 -27.30 19.83
N PRO A 279 4.63 -26.49 20.38
CA PRO A 279 3.81 -25.58 19.57
C PRO A 279 4.69 -24.68 18.70
N HIS A 280 4.35 -24.57 17.42
CA HIS A 280 5.06 -23.70 16.48
C HIS A 280 4.10 -23.11 15.45
N SER A 281 4.52 -22.05 14.76
CA SER A 281 3.77 -21.47 13.64
C SER A 281 4.56 -21.60 12.35
N ARG A 282 3.84 -21.87 11.26
CA ARG A 282 4.33 -21.67 9.90
C ARG A 282 3.94 -20.27 9.48
N ARG A 283 4.92 -19.48 9.07
CA ARG A 283 4.72 -18.09 8.64
C ARG A 283 3.77 -18.04 7.44
N GLY A 284 3.01 -16.96 7.35
CA GLY A 284 2.31 -16.64 6.12
C GLY A 284 3.32 -16.36 5.01
N HIS A 285 2.90 -16.55 3.76
CA HIS A 285 3.77 -16.43 2.60
C HIS A 285 2.95 -16.21 1.32
N TRP A 286 3.59 -15.66 0.29
CA TRP A 286 2.99 -15.37 -1.01
C TRP A 286 2.99 -16.60 -1.92
N HIS A 287 1.90 -16.75 -2.67
CA HIS A 287 1.79 -17.70 -3.78
C HIS A 287 1.25 -16.97 -5.00
N HIS A 288 1.82 -17.23 -6.17
CA HIS A 288 1.23 -16.78 -7.42
C HIS A 288 1.16 -17.92 -8.43
N TYR A 289 0.20 -17.82 -9.35
CA TYR A 289 0.08 -18.76 -10.45
C TYR A 289 -0.57 -18.05 -11.64
N TRP A 290 -0.31 -18.58 -12.84
CA TRP A 290 -0.94 -18.13 -14.06
C TRP A 290 -2.19 -18.97 -14.33
N THR A 291 -3.32 -18.32 -14.57
CA THR A 291 -4.56 -18.95 -15.04
C THR A 291 -4.81 -18.60 -16.51
N GLY A 292 -5.57 -19.43 -17.21
CA GLY A 292 -5.87 -19.29 -18.63
C GLY A 292 -5.20 -20.36 -19.53
N PRO A 293 -5.55 -20.37 -20.83
CA PRO A 293 -5.06 -21.36 -21.78
C PRO A 293 -3.53 -21.33 -21.93
N ARG A 294 -2.92 -22.51 -22.16
CA ARG A 294 -1.46 -22.63 -22.27
C ARG A 294 -0.87 -21.80 -23.42
N ASN A 295 -1.62 -21.65 -24.51
CA ASN A 295 -1.23 -20.91 -25.71
C ASN A 295 -2.15 -19.71 -25.99
N GLY A 296 -2.59 -19.00 -24.96
CA GLY A 296 -3.37 -17.78 -25.10
C GLY A 296 -3.12 -16.81 -23.96
N ASP A 297 -4.02 -15.85 -23.80
CA ASP A 297 -3.91 -14.86 -22.74
C ASP A 297 -4.00 -15.53 -21.37
N ARG A 298 -3.02 -15.22 -20.52
CA ARG A 298 -2.97 -15.70 -19.14
C ARG A 298 -3.06 -14.54 -18.17
N GLU A 299 -3.79 -14.75 -17.09
CA GLU A 299 -3.89 -13.82 -15.99
C GLU A 299 -3.04 -14.31 -14.83
N LEU A 300 -2.27 -13.40 -14.25
CA LEU A 300 -1.49 -13.66 -13.05
C LEU A 300 -2.35 -13.46 -11.81
N ILE A 301 -2.50 -14.50 -11.00
CA ILE A 301 -3.23 -14.44 -9.74
C ILE A 301 -2.24 -14.52 -8.57
N LEU A 302 -2.24 -13.49 -7.72
CA LEU A 302 -1.57 -13.49 -6.42
C LEU A 302 -2.53 -13.96 -5.31
N ARG A 303 -2.02 -14.77 -4.39
CA ARG A 303 -2.71 -15.15 -3.15
C ARG A 303 -1.77 -15.01 -1.95
N TRP A 304 -2.35 -14.61 -0.82
CA TRP A 304 -1.70 -14.65 0.48
C TRP A 304 -2.13 -15.90 1.25
N THR A 305 -1.17 -16.71 1.70
CA THR A 305 -1.44 -17.82 2.61
C THR A 305 -1.25 -17.35 4.04
N ALA A 306 -2.32 -17.36 4.84
CA ALA A 306 -2.25 -16.95 6.24
C ALA A 306 -1.37 -17.89 7.08
N PRO A 307 -0.74 -17.41 8.18
CA PRO A 307 0.03 -18.26 9.09
C PRO A 307 -0.78 -19.46 9.60
N THR A 308 -0.14 -20.61 9.67
CA THR A 308 -0.75 -21.83 10.25
C THR A 308 -0.13 -22.12 11.60
N PHE A 309 -0.97 -22.28 12.63
CA PHE A 309 -0.54 -22.55 14.00
C PHE A 309 -0.68 -24.04 14.31
N ILE A 310 0.43 -24.69 14.60
CA ILE A 310 0.54 -26.14 14.76
C ILE A 310 0.80 -26.46 16.23
N HIS A 311 0.04 -27.40 16.79
CA HIS A 311 0.08 -27.79 18.21
C HIS A 311 -0.14 -26.65 19.21
N MET A 312 -0.60 -25.46 18.78
CA MET A 312 -0.90 -24.35 19.70
C MET A 312 -2.13 -24.60 20.58
N ASN A 313 -2.98 -25.57 20.22
CA ASN A 313 -4.11 -26.01 21.03
C ASN A 313 -4.35 -27.51 20.81
N GLU A 314 -4.01 -28.39 21.76
CA GLU A 314 -4.47 -29.79 21.74
C GLU A 314 -6.01 -29.92 21.86
N PHE A 315 -6.76 -28.82 21.98
CA PHE A 315 -8.22 -28.85 22.24
C PHE A 315 -9.07 -27.83 21.46
N ARG A 316 -8.64 -27.34 20.29
CA ARG A 316 -9.50 -26.45 19.48
C ARG A 316 -9.44 -26.75 17.98
N ASN A 317 -10.49 -27.40 17.47
CA ASN A 317 -10.70 -27.76 16.05
C ASN A 317 -11.06 -26.57 15.14
N ASP A 318 -10.81 -25.32 15.56
CA ASP A 318 -11.44 -24.12 14.99
C ASP A 318 -10.47 -23.00 14.54
N THR A 319 -9.20 -23.33 14.27
CA THR A 319 -8.17 -22.38 13.80
C THR A 319 -7.97 -22.33 12.28
N VAL A 320 -8.78 -23.04 11.49
CA VAL A 320 -8.70 -22.99 10.02
C VAL A 320 -9.39 -21.73 9.49
N VAL A 321 -8.63 -20.86 8.83
CA VAL A 321 -9.18 -19.69 8.12
C VAL A 321 -9.71 -20.14 6.76
N ILE A 322 -11.04 -20.21 6.63
CA ILE A 322 -11.70 -20.49 5.35
C ILE A 322 -11.80 -19.17 4.55
N HIS A 323 -11.23 -19.14 3.35
CA HIS A 323 -11.46 -18.04 2.40
C HIS A 323 -12.71 -18.36 1.56
N PRO A 324 -13.76 -17.52 1.57
CA PRO A 324 -14.89 -17.71 0.68
C PRO A 324 -14.42 -17.57 -0.78
N VAL A 325 -14.75 -18.55 -1.62
CA VAL A 325 -14.47 -18.49 -3.06
C VAL A 325 -15.44 -17.49 -3.68
N LYS A 326 -14.94 -16.43 -4.31
CA LYS A 326 -15.77 -15.58 -5.18
C LYS A 326 -16.19 -16.44 -6.38
N GLN A 327 -17.49 -16.64 -6.56
CA GLN A 327 -17.99 -17.28 -7.79
C GLN A 327 -17.63 -16.37 -8.97
N GLU A 328 -16.85 -16.89 -9.92
CA GLU A 328 -16.66 -16.25 -11.21
C GLU A 328 -18.03 -16.14 -11.87
N ARG A 329 -18.47 -14.90 -12.13
CA ARG A 329 -19.58 -14.69 -13.06
C ARG A 329 -19.04 -15.04 -14.44
N HIS A 330 -19.29 -16.25 -14.91
CA HIS A 330 -19.21 -16.54 -16.33
C HIS A 330 -20.18 -15.59 -17.03
N ALA A 331 -19.64 -14.59 -17.72
CA ALA A 331 -20.40 -13.85 -18.71
C ALA A 331 -20.74 -14.84 -19.82
N LEU A 332 -22.04 -15.11 -19.98
CA LEU A 332 -22.60 -15.73 -21.17
C LEU A 332 -22.64 -14.71 -22.31
#